data_AF-A0A7V4Q6R7-F1
#
_entry.id   AF-A0A7V4Q6R7-F1
#
_cell.length_a   1.000
_cell.length_b   1.000
_cell.length_c   1.000
_cell.angle_alpha   90.00
_cell.angle_beta   90.00
_cell.angle_gamma   90.00
#
_symmetry.space_group_name_H-M   'P 1'
#
loop_
_entity.id
_entity.type
_entity.pdbx_description
1 polymer ?
#
loop_
_entity_poly.entity_id
_entity_poly.type
_entity_poly.pdbx_seq_one_letter_code
_entity_poly.pdbx_strand_id
1 'polypeptide(L)'
;LVVDPVMIAKGGASLVDDSALAALKSGLLPLTYLLTPNVPEAEALTGMAIRDEKTMEAAARLLHRLGVSNILIKGGHLDGKESVDLFFDGHDFSRHASVRLETVNTHGTGCTLASAIATFLAMGEPLPTAIGRAKAFITAAISLARPMGKGHGPVNHFLAASEISRI
;
A
#
# COMPACT_ATOMS: atom_id res chain seq x y z
N LEU A 1 -14.20 -4.84 0.69
CA LEU A 1 -13.42 -4.53 1.91
C LEU A 1 -11.96 -4.29 1.54
N VAL A 2 -11.44 -3.08 1.77
CA VAL A 2 -10.01 -2.76 1.60
C VAL A 2 -9.33 -2.84 2.96
N VAL A 3 -8.21 -3.56 3.06
CA VAL A 3 -7.47 -3.75 4.31
C VAL A 3 -6.03 -3.29 4.14
N ASP A 4 -5.62 -2.30 4.94
CA ASP A 4 -4.22 -1.91 5.13
C ASP A 4 -3.70 -2.62 6.40
N PRO A 5 -2.89 -3.68 6.28
CA PRO A 5 -2.49 -4.51 7.42
C PRO A 5 -1.35 -3.85 8.19
N VAL A 6 -1.65 -2.74 8.88
CA VAL A 6 -0.65 -1.99 9.65
C VAL A 6 -0.11 -2.86 10.78
N MET A 7 1.09 -3.42 10.57
CA MET A 7 1.73 -4.35 11.52
C MET A 7 3.08 -3.83 12.02
N ILE A 8 3.66 -2.83 11.37
CA ILE A 8 4.97 -2.30 11.72
C ILE A 8 4.89 -0.79 11.85
N ALA A 9 5.36 -0.26 12.99
CA ALA A 9 5.46 1.16 13.22
C ALA A 9 6.46 1.80 12.26
N LYS A 10 6.33 3.11 12.00
CA LYS A 10 7.28 3.85 11.15
C LYS A 10 8.75 3.77 11.66
N GLY A 11 8.96 3.40 12.93
CA GLY A 11 10.28 3.14 13.52
C GLY A 11 10.74 1.68 13.49
N GLY A 12 10.03 0.78 12.80
CA GLY A 12 10.39 -0.64 12.66
C GLY A 12 9.91 -1.56 13.79
N ALA A 13 9.27 -1.02 14.83
CA ALA A 13 8.72 -1.83 15.91
C ALA A 13 7.50 -2.64 15.44
N SER A 14 7.44 -3.93 15.78
CA SER A 14 6.22 -4.73 15.57
C SER A 14 5.08 -4.15 16.41
N LEU A 15 3.91 -3.98 15.79
CA LEU A 15 2.68 -3.52 16.43
C LEU A 15 1.71 -4.66 16.74
N VAL A 16 2.02 -5.87 16.25
CA VAL A 16 1.09 -7.01 16.22
C VAL A 16 1.80 -8.21 16.80
N ASP A 17 1.15 -8.85 17.79
CA ASP A 17 1.59 -10.12 18.36
C ASP A 17 1.13 -11.31 17.50
N ASP A 18 1.68 -12.49 17.78
CA ASP A 18 1.39 -13.71 17.02
C ASP A 18 -0.11 -14.08 17.02
N SER A 19 -0.83 -13.76 18.10
CA SER A 19 -2.25 -14.07 18.21
C SER A 19 -3.10 -13.17 17.31
N ALA A 20 -2.76 -11.88 17.23
CA ALA A 20 -3.40 -10.93 16.34
C ALA A 20 -3.07 -11.24 14.86
N LEU A 21 -1.84 -11.68 14.57
CA LEU A 21 -1.48 -12.15 13.23
C LEU A 21 -2.27 -13.41 12.83
N ALA A 22 -2.47 -14.35 13.74
CA ALA A 22 -3.28 -15.55 13.50
C ALA A 22 -4.76 -15.20 13.27
N ALA A 23 -5.31 -14.26 14.04
CA ALA A 23 -6.68 -13.76 13.87
C ALA A 23 -6.85 -13.05 12.52
N LEU A 24 -5.86 -12.24 12.12
CA LEU A 24 -5.85 -11.57 10.82
C LEU A 24 -5.90 -12.61 9.67
N LYS A 25 -5.01 -13.62 9.72
CA LYS A 25 -4.90 -14.64 8.67
C LYS A 25 -6.14 -15.53 8.56
N SER A 26 -6.69 -15.97 9.68
CA SER A 26 -7.83 -16.91 9.70
C SER A 26 -9.20 -16.24 9.59
N GLY A 27 -9.32 -14.99 10.05
CA GLY A 27 -10.59 -14.26 10.09
C GLY A 27 -10.74 -13.20 9.01
N LEU A 28 -9.80 -12.26 8.91
CA LEU A 28 -9.97 -11.06 8.08
C LEU A 28 -9.51 -11.26 6.63
N LEU A 29 -8.38 -11.93 6.40
CA LEU A 29 -7.84 -12.13 5.05
C LEU A 29 -8.83 -12.82 4.09
N PRO A 30 -9.57 -13.87 4.48
CA PRO A 30 -10.56 -14.51 3.60
C PRO A 30 -11.73 -13.60 3.20
N LEU A 31 -11.99 -12.53 3.95
CA LEU A 31 -13.04 -11.54 3.66
C LEU A 31 -12.50 -10.31 2.92
N THR A 32 -11.19 -10.27 2.67
CA THR A 32 -10.50 -9.10 2.13
C THR A 32 -10.60 -9.08 0.61
N TYR A 33 -11.29 -8.07 0.10
CA TYR A 33 -11.37 -7.83 -1.35
C TYR A 33 -10.04 -7.29 -1.89
N LEU A 34 -9.43 -6.33 -1.20
CA LEU A 34 -8.10 -5.81 -1.53
C LEU A 34 -7.25 -5.70 -0.27
N LEU A 35 -6.09 -6.35 -0.26
CA LEU A 35 -5.06 -6.19 0.77
C LEU A 35 -3.94 -5.28 0.25
N THR A 36 -3.49 -4.31 1.05
CA THR A 36 -2.46 -3.34 0.63
C THR A 36 -1.20 -3.38 1.50
N PRO A 37 -0.50 -4.52 1.67
CA PRO A 37 0.66 -4.58 2.56
C PRO A 37 1.85 -3.83 1.96
N ASN A 38 2.72 -3.24 2.79
CA ASN A 38 4.08 -2.90 2.37
C ASN A 38 4.98 -4.16 2.37
N VAL A 39 6.22 -4.02 1.92
CA VAL A 39 7.18 -5.14 1.90
C VAL A 39 7.30 -5.82 3.28
N PRO A 40 7.70 -5.13 4.37
CA PRO A 40 7.80 -5.76 5.68
C PRO A 40 6.50 -6.44 6.17
N GLU A 41 5.34 -5.84 5.89
CA GLU A 41 4.03 -6.41 6.22
C GLU A 41 3.74 -7.69 5.43
N ALA A 42 4.07 -7.71 4.14
CA ALA A 42 3.94 -8.89 3.28
C ALA A 42 4.89 -10.00 3.72
N GLU A 43 6.12 -9.67 4.12
CA GLU A 43 7.07 -10.64 4.68
C GLU A 43 6.53 -11.26 5.98
N ALA A 44 5.97 -10.46 6.90
CA ALA A 44 5.36 -10.96 8.13
C ALA A 44 4.15 -11.87 7.89
N LEU A 45 3.32 -11.54 6.89
CA LEU A 45 2.15 -12.35 6.54
C LEU A 45 2.53 -13.66 5.86
N THR A 46 3.56 -13.65 5.02
CA THR A 46 3.94 -14.81 4.19
C THR A 46 5.04 -15.66 4.80
N GLY A 47 5.82 -15.14 5.75
CA GLY A 47 7.06 -15.74 6.23
C GLY A 47 8.18 -15.76 5.18
N MET A 48 8.01 -15.05 4.07
CA MET A 48 8.92 -15.05 2.93
C MET A 48 9.64 -13.71 2.83
N ALA A 49 10.96 -13.72 2.63
CA ALA A 49 11.72 -12.51 2.37
C ALA A 49 11.48 -11.98 0.95
N ILE A 50 11.31 -10.67 0.81
CA ILE A 50 11.05 -9.97 -0.46
C ILE A 50 12.23 -9.02 -0.73
N ARG A 51 12.95 -9.28 -1.81
CA ARG A 51 14.19 -8.55 -2.18
C ARG A 51 14.09 -7.86 -3.54
N ASP A 52 13.15 -8.29 -4.37
CA ASP A 52 12.97 -7.86 -5.75
C ASP A 52 11.51 -8.07 -6.18
N GLU A 53 11.16 -7.64 -7.40
CA GLU A 53 9.80 -7.81 -7.93
C GLU A 53 9.41 -9.29 -8.07
N LYS A 54 10.36 -10.19 -8.39
CA LYS A 54 10.08 -11.62 -8.52
C LYS A 54 9.66 -12.27 -7.20
N THR A 55 10.34 -11.92 -6.12
CA THR A 55 9.99 -12.37 -4.76
C THR A 55 8.70 -11.70 -4.27
N MET A 56 8.42 -10.47 -4.71
CA MET A 56 7.15 -9.79 -4.46
C MET A 56 5.96 -10.51 -5.14
N GLU A 57 6.11 -10.96 -6.39
CA GLU A 57 5.09 -11.76 -7.09
C GLU A 57 4.80 -13.07 -6.34
N ALA A 58 5.84 -13.77 -5.88
CA ALA A 58 5.69 -15.00 -5.11
C ALA A 58 4.99 -14.77 -3.76
N ALA A 59 5.29 -13.65 -3.08
CA ALA A 59 4.58 -13.23 -1.87
C ALA A 59 3.09 -12.93 -2.14
N ALA A 60 2.77 -12.25 -3.24
CA ALA A 60 1.38 -11.99 -3.63
C ALA A 60 0.60 -13.30 -3.89
N ARG A 61 1.23 -14.29 -4.55
CA ARG A 61 0.62 -15.62 -4.75
C ARG A 61 0.41 -16.37 -3.43
N LEU A 62 1.30 -16.22 -2.46
CA LEU A 62 1.10 -16.77 -1.11
C LEU A 62 -0.08 -16.11 -0.40
N LEU A 63 -0.17 -14.78 -0.43
CA LEU A 63 -1.29 -14.04 0.16
C LEU A 63 -2.63 -14.40 -0.48
N HIS A 64 -2.67 -14.60 -1.80
CA HIS A 64 -3.85 -15.10 -2.50
C HIS A 64 -4.27 -16.49 -2.01
N ARG A 65 -3.31 -17.40 -1.76
CA ARG A 65 -3.60 -18.72 -1.16
C ARG A 65 -4.15 -18.63 0.26
N LEU A 66 -3.97 -17.51 0.97
CA LEU A 66 -4.58 -17.24 2.27
C LEU A 66 -6.03 -16.72 2.16
N GLY A 67 -6.60 -16.66 0.95
CA GLY A 67 -8.00 -16.31 0.70
C GLY A 67 -8.24 -14.85 0.32
N VAL A 68 -7.19 -14.04 0.18
CA VAL A 68 -7.31 -12.65 -0.29
C VAL A 68 -7.58 -12.62 -1.79
N SER A 69 -8.62 -11.91 -2.22
CA SER A 69 -8.98 -11.85 -3.64
C SER A 69 -8.00 -11.03 -4.47
N ASN A 70 -7.65 -9.83 -4.01
CA ASN A 70 -6.74 -8.93 -4.71
C ASN A 70 -5.66 -8.40 -3.77
N ILE A 71 -4.43 -8.26 -4.26
CA ILE A 71 -3.27 -7.87 -3.46
C ILE A 71 -2.51 -6.74 -4.16
N LEU A 72 -2.24 -5.67 -3.42
CA LEU A 72 -1.37 -4.57 -3.85
C LEU A 72 -0.17 -4.45 -2.90
N ILE A 73 0.96 -5.06 -3.25
CA ILE A 73 2.17 -4.97 -2.43
C ILE A 73 2.88 -3.64 -2.74
N LYS A 74 3.02 -2.79 -1.72
CA LYS A 74 3.63 -1.46 -1.84
C LYS A 74 5.15 -1.61 -1.81
N GLY A 75 5.81 -1.38 -2.96
CA GLY A 75 7.26 -1.55 -3.12
C GLY A 75 8.08 -0.30 -2.81
N GLY A 76 7.49 0.72 -2.18
CA GLY A 76 8.21 1.94 -1.77
C GLY A 76 9.47 1.72 -0.93
N HIS A 77 9.69 0.52 -0.39
CA HIS A 77 10.88 0.10 0.37
C HIS A 77 12.01 -0.53 -0.48
N LEU A 78 11.76 -0.88 -1.75
CA LEU A 78 12.79 -1.44 -2.65
C LEU A 78 13.66 -0.33 -3.24
N ASP A 79 14.96 -0.54 -3.44
CA ASP A 79 15.84 0.46 -4.05
C ASP A 79 15.46 0.79 -5.51
N GLY A 80 15.81 2.01 -5.98
CA GLY A 80 15.57 2.43 -7.36
C GLY A 80 15.03 3.86 -7.51
N LYS A 81 14.88 4.30 -8.77
CA LYS A 81 14.36 5.64 -9.13
C LYS A 81 12.84 5.74 -9.09
N GLU A 82 12.16 4.59 -9.06
CA GLU A 82 10.70 4.49 -9.05
C GLU A 82 10.22 3.82 -7.77
N SER A 83 9.04 4.23 -7.29
CA SER A 83 8.27 3.50 -6.28
C SER A 83 7.22 2.67 -6.99
N VAL A 84 7.51 1.38 -7.19
CA VAL A 84 6.61 0.43 -7.86
C VAL A 84 5.72 -0.23 -6.82
N ASP A 85 4.40 -0.18 -7.01
CA ASP A 85 3.45 -1.02 -6.30
C ASP A 85 2.99 -2.15 -7.24
N LEU A 86 3.05 -3.39 -6.77
CA LEU A 86 2.71 -4.57 -7.57
C LEU A 86 1.29 -5.02 -7.24
N PHE A 87 0.41 -5.00 -8.24
CA PHE A 87 -0.96 -5.47 -8.14
C PHE A 87 -1.12 -6.87 -8.69
N PHE A 88 -1.82 -7.74 -7.97
CA PHE A 88 -2.20 -9.10 -8.37
C PHE A 88 -3.69 -9.30 -8.14
N ASP A 89 -4.42 -9.71 -9.19
CA ASP A 89 -5.88 -9.91 -9.16
C ASP A 89 -6.29 -11.39 -8.98
N GLY A 90 -5.32 -12.26 -8.73
CA GLY A 90 -5.51 -13.73 -8.67
C GLY A 90 -5.07 -14.45 -9.95
N HIS A 91 -4.91 -13.72 -11.06
CA HIS A 91 -4.51 -14.26 -12.36
C HIS A 91 -3.26 -13.58 -12.90
N ASP A 92 -3.34 -12.27 -13.08
CA ASP A 92 -2.35 -11.44 -13.75
C ASP A 92 -1.71 -10.43 -12.80
N PHE A 93 -0.51 -9.98 -13.17
CA PHE A 93 0.21 -8.92 -12.47
C PHE A 93 0.17 -7.63 -13.25
N SER A 94 0.07 -6.51 -12.54
CA SER A 94 0.29 -5.18 -13.12
C SER A 94 1.10 -4.29 -12.19
N ARG A 95 1.88 -3.39 -12.80
CA ARG A 95 2.80 -2.50 -12.09
C ARG A 95 2.21 -1.09 -12.05
N HIS A 96 2.16 -0.51 -10.85
CA HIS A 96 1.78 0.88 -10.63
C HIS A 96 2.99 1.67 -10.13
N ALA A 97 3.74 2.25 -11.07
CA ALA A 97 4.97 2.98 -10.78
C ALA A 97 4.73 4.50 -10.67
N SER A 98 5.47 5.14 -9.77
CA SER A 98 5.63 6.60 -9.73
C SER A 98 7.09 6.96 -9.49
N VAL A 99 7.48 8.18 -9.84
CA VAL A 99 8.80 8.71 -9.46
C VAL A 99 8.98 8.63 -7.95
N ARG A 100 10.14 8.16 -7.49
CA ARG A 100 10.50 8.22 -6.07
C ARG A 100 10.88 9.65 -5.71
N LEU A 101 10.18 10.20 -4.73
CA LEU A 101 10.43 11.55 -4.22
C LEU A 101 11.34 11.48 -2.99
N GLU A 102 12.47 12.19 -3.02
CA GLU A 102 13.36 12.30 -1.88
C GLU A 102 12.79 13.29 -0.85
N THR A 103 12.08 12.75 0.15
CA THR A 103 11.50 13.56 1.22
C THR A 103 11.30 12.73 2.49
N VAL A 104 11.39 13.39 3.65
CA VAL A 104 11.07 12.80 4.96
C VAL A 104 9.57 12.90 5.29
N ASN A 105 8.81 13.67 4.52
CA ASN A 105 7.39 13.93 4.76
C ASN A 105 6.49 12.84 4.15
N THR A 106 6.64 11.63 4.67
CA THR A 106 5.94 10.41 4.18
C THR A 106 5.02 9.81 5.24
N HIS A 107 4.70 10.54 6.32
CA HIS A 107 3.80 10.02 7.34
C HIS A 107 2.37 9.96 6.80
N GLY A 108 1.72 8.81 6.99
CA GLY A 108 0.38 8.55 6.47
C GLY A 108 0.33 8.04 5.03
N THR A 109 1.45 7.76 4.36
CA THR A 109 1.45 7.30 2.96
C THR A 109 0.60 6.06 2.73
N GLY A 110 0.78 5.01 3.56
CA GLY A 110 0.01 3.76 3.46
C GLY A 110 -1.48 3.97 3.68
N CYS A 111 -1.86 4.57 4.82
CA CYS A 111 -3.26 4.85 5.16
C CYS A 111 -3.95 5.70 4.09
N THR A 112 -3.24 6.68 3.53
CA THR A 112 -3.76 7.56 2.48
C THR A 112 -4.00 6.81 1.19
N LEU A 113 -3.06 5.98 0.76
CA LEU A 113 -3.22 5.15 -0.44
C LEU A 113 -4.42 4.22 -0.30
N ALA A 114 -4.51 3.47 0.80
CA ALA A 114 -5.64 2.55 1.04
C ALA A 114 -6.99 3.29 1.10
N SER A 115 -7.04 4.45 1.77
CA SER A 115 -8.25 5.28 1.85
C SER A 115 -8.66 5.85 0.49
N ALA A 116 -7.70 6.28 -0.32
CA ALA A 116 -7.96 6.78 -1.67
C ALA A 116 -8.50 5.66 -2.59
N ILE A 117 -7.91 4.45 -2.53
CA ILE A 117 -8.42 3.30 -3.28
C ILE A 117 -9.86 2.97 -2.87
N ALA A 118 -10.13 2.88 -1.57
CA ALA A 118 -11.47 2.62 -1.06
C ALA A 118 -12.48 3.69 -1.52
N THR A 119 -12.06 4.96 -1.58
CA THR A 119 -12.89 6.07 -2.05
C THR A 119 -13.23 5.93 -3.53
N PHE A 120 -12.24 5.69 -4.40
CA PHE A 120 -12.49 5.52 -5.84
C PHE A 120 -13.33 4.27 -6.13
N LEU A 121 -13.11 3.16 -5.42
CA LEU A 121 -13.99 1.99 -5.50
C LEU A 121 -15.44 2.32 -5.10
N ALA A 122 -15.63 3.11 -4.04
CA ALA A 122 -16.97 3.54 -3.61
C ALA A 122 -17.65 4.47 -4.64
N MET A 123 -16.87 5.15 -5.49
CA MET A 123 -17.36 5.93 -6.63
C MET A 123 -17.70 5.06 -7.86
N GLY A 124 -17.51 3.75 -7.79
CA GLY A 124 -17.80 2.81 -8.88
C GLY A 124 -16.65 2.62 -9.87
N GLU A 125 -15.45 3.13 -9.57
CA GLU A 125 -14.28 2.93 -10.42
C GLU A 125 -13.83 1.45 -10.40
N PRO A 126 -13.44 0.88 -11.55
CA PRO A 126 -12.79 -0.42 -11.61
C PRO A 126 -11.51 -0.44 -10.76
N LEU A 127 -11.21 -1.57 -10.12
CA LEU A 127 -10.10 -1.68 -9.16
C LEU A 127 -8.73 -1.23 -9.71
N PRO A 128 -8.28 -1.65 -10.91
CA PRO A 128 -7.02 -1.15 -11.48
C PRO A 128 -7.01 0.37 -11.67
N THR A 129 -8.14 0.95 -12.10
CA THR A 129 -8.32 2.40 -12.23
C THR A 129 -8.26 3.09 -10.86
N ALA A 130 -8.95 2.55 -9.86
CA ALA A 130 -8.94 3.06 -8.49
C ALA A 130 -7.52 3.06 -7.89
N ILE A 131 -6.74 2.00 -8.12
CA ILE A 131 -5.32 1.92 -7.71
C ILE A 131 -4.48 2.98 -8.42
N GLY A 132 -4.62 3.13 -9.74
CA GLY A 132 -3.91 4.14 -10.52
C GLY A 132 -4.20 5.57 -10.05
N ARG A 133 -5.49 5.90 -9.85
CA ARG A 133 -5.91 7.22 -9.35
C ARG A 133 -5.40 7.46 -7.92
N ALA A 134 -5.46 6.46 -7.05
CA ALA A 134 -4.95 6.56 -5.69
C ALA A 134 -3.42 6.72 -5.65
N LYS A 135 -2.69 6.04 -6.55
CA LYS A 135 -1.24 6.22 -6.72
C LYS A 135 -0.90 7.64 -7.13
N ALA A 136 -1.61 8.20 -8.11
CA ALA A 136 -1.46 9.60 -8.50
C ALA A 136 -1.74 10.56 -7.33
N PHE A 137 -2.82 10.31 -6.57
CA PHE A 137 -3.18 11.08 -5.37
C PHE A 137 -2.07 11.09 -4.33
N ILE A 138 -1.55 9.92 -3.95
CA ILE A 138 -0.52 9.87 -2.92
C ILE A 138 0.80 10.46 -3.40
N THR A 139 1.16 10.31 -4.67
CA THR A 139 2.35 10.96 -5.24
C THR A 139 2.23 12.48 -5.17
N ALA A 140 1.08 13.05 -5.54
CA ALA A 140 0.81 14.48 -5.39
C ALA A 140 0.86 14.93 -3.93
N ALA A 141 0.24 14.16 -3.02
CA ALA A 141 0.22 14.47 -1.59
C ALA A 141 1.63 14.47 -0.97
N ILE A 142 2.52 13.57 -1.39
CA ILE A 142 3.93 13.55 -0.98
C ILE A 142 4.68 14.75 -1.58
N SER A 143 4.48 15.02 -2.88
CA SER A 143 5.16 16.13 -3.57
C SER A 143 4.79 17.51 -3.00
N LEU A 144 3.56 17.66 -2.52
CA LEU A 144 3.03 18.90 -1.96
C LEU A 144 3.12 18.94 -0.43
N ALA A 145 3.77 17.94 0.16
CA ALA A 145 3.97 17.85 1.60
C ALA A 145 4.83 19.01 2.10
N ARG A 146 4.41 19.62 3.21
CA ARG A 146 5.18 20.66 3.90
C ARG A 146 5.77 20.10 5.19
N PRO A 147 7.01 20.44 5.56
CA PRO A 147 7.57 20.03 6.83
C PRO A 147 6.68 20.45 8.00
N MET A 148 6.32 19.50 8.86
CA MET A 148 5.60 19.78 10.11
C MET A 148 6.22 18.98 11.26
N GLY A 149 6.51 19.68 12.36
CA GLY A 149 7.22 19.10 13.51
C GLY A 149 8.71 18.85 13.24
N LYS A 150 9.34 18.05 14.11
CA LYS A 150 10.78 17.75 14.07
C LYS A 150 11.13 16.36 13.52
N GLY A 151 10.10 15.56 13.21
CA GLY A 151 10.25 14.17 12.73
C GLY A 151 9.83 14.00 11.28
N HIS A 152 9.33 12.82 10.95
CA HIS A 152 8.75 12.57 9.64
C HIS A 152 7.41 13.29 9.48
N GLY A 153 7.36 14.31 8.63
CA GLY A 153 6.14 15.09 8.38
C GLY A 153 5.06 14.28 7.66
N PRO A 154 3.80 14.74 7.72
CA PRO A 154 2.69 14.11 7.00
C PRO A 154 2.68 14.49 5.51
N VAL A 155 2.01 13.66 4.73
CA VAL A 155 1.60 14.01 3.35
C VAL A 155 0.51 15.09 3.37
N ASN A 156 0.29 15.77 2.24
CA ASN A 156 -0.69 16.86 2.13
C ASN A 156 -1.93 16.45 1.33
N HIS A 157 -2.95 15.93 2.04
CA HIS A 157 -4.20 15.46 1.44
C HIS A 157 -4.99 16.58 0.75
N PHE A 158 -5.02 17.78 1.35
CA PHE A 158 -5.84 18.88 0.87
C PHE A 158 -5.37 19.40 -0.49
N LEU A 159 -4.05 19.62 -0.64
CA LEU A 159 -3.52 20.09 -1.91
C LEU A 159 -3.60 19.02 -3.00
N ALA A 160 -3.38 17.74 -2.66
CA ALA A 160 -3.57 16.64 -3.60
C ALA A 160 -5.01 16.53 -4.12
N ALA A 161 -6.00 16.64 -3.23
CA ALA A 161 -7.41 16.66 -3.63
C ALA A 161 -7.74 17.85 -4.54
N SER A 162 -7.17 19.02 -4.23
CA SER A 162 -7.36 20.24 -5.02
C SER A 162 -6.74 20.14 -6.42
N GLU A 163 -5.63 19.42 -6.57
CA GLU A 163 -4.97 19.19 -7.86
C GLU A 163 -5.75 18.20 -8.72
N ILE A 164 -6.18 17.07 -8.15
CA ILE A 164 -6.91 16.03 -8.88
C ILE A 164 -8.32 16.47 -9.27
N SER A 165 -8.95 17.37 -8.52
CA SER A 165 -10.28 17.89 -8.85
C SER A 165 -10.27 18.96 -9.96
N ARG A 166 -9.09 19.39 -10.42
CA ARG A 166 -8.93 20.38 -11.52
C ARG A 166 -8.74 19.73 -12.89
N ILE A 167 -8.65 18.40 -12.95
CA ILE A 167 -8.51 17.59 -14.16
C ILE A 167 -9.87 16.96 -14.47
#